data_AF-H5XD57-F1
#
_entry.id   AF-H5XD57-F1
#
_cell.length_a   1.000
_cell.length_b   1.000
_cell.length_c   1.000
_cell.angle_alpha   90.00
_cell.angle_beta   90.00
_cell.angle_gamma   90.00
#
_symmetry.space_group_name_H-M   'P 1'
#
loop_
_entity.id
_entity.type
_entity.pdbx_description
1 polymer ?
#
loop_
_entity_poly.entity_id
_entity_poly.type
_entity_poly.pdbx_seq_one_letter_code
_entity_poly.pdbx_strand_id
1 'polypeptide(L)'
;MTAAEGWLSDVTFWVDGVPSGGAAPAPGGGSGSVPTGGQGFSLSTEEARRMLDSFKRIYNDLVGMEAESRQLLEMRAAAEDPASLHFHESAVGGIGRGAFFHGHEHLQKEITFFAELVARLEKALGLIADSDEDAKQQIGAAGGSVARENRGFLE
;
A
#
# COMPACT_ATOMS: atom_id res chain seq x y z
N MET A 1 11.35 2.88 -12.18
CA MET A 1 11.37 2.07 -10.95
C MET A 1 10.51 0.85 -11.24
N THR A 2 11.14 -0.28 -11.53
CA THR A 2 10.48 -1.55 -11.84
C THR A 2 9.93 -2.15 -10.55
N ALA A 3 8.71 -2.65 -10.58
CA ALA A 3 7.86 -3.04 -9.44
C ALA A 3 8.37 -4.25 -8.60
N ALA A 4 9.66 -4.55 -8.61
CA ALA A 4 10.29 -5.60 -7.83
C ALA A 4 11.04 -5.09 -6.58
N GLU A 5 11.17 -3.76 -6.40
CA GLU A 5 11.78 -3.15 -5.20
C GLU A 5 10.71 -2.54 -4.26
N GLY A 6 9.59 -3.23 -4.08
CA GLY A 6 8.70 -2.93 -2.96
C GLY A 6 9.40 -3.28 -1.65
N TRP A 7 9.31 -2.45 -0.63
CA TRP A 7 9.98 -2.66 0.67
C TRP A 7 9.60 -3.98 1.38
N LEU A 8 8.53 -4.66 0.96
CA LEU A 8 8.17 -6.00 1.37
C LEU A 8 8.62 -7.09 0.38
N SER A 9 9.52 -6.79 -0.56
CA SER A 9 10.02 -7.75 -1.57
C SER A 9 10.45 -9.08 -0.95
N ASP A 10 10.97 -9.02 0.26
CA ASP A 10 11.51 -10.17 0.98
C ASP A 10 10.50 -10.86 1.90
N VAL A 11 9.26 -10.34 2.04
CA VAL A 11 8.22 -10.90 2.92
C VAL A 11 7.16 -11.66 2.10
N THR A 12 7.10 -12.98 2.29
CA THR A 12 6.09 -13.85 1.65
C THR A 12 5.13 -14.45 2.68
N PHE A 13 3.86 -14.67 2.29
CA PHE A 13 2.88 -15.39 3.10
C PHE A 13 2.58 -16.75 2.47
N TRP A 14 2.60 -17.80 3.28
CA TRP A 14 2.18 -19.14 2.89
C TRP A 14 0.97 -19.54 3.72
N VAL A 15 -0.08 -20.03 3.06
CA VAL A 15 -1.33 -20.44 3.73
C VAL A 15 -1.52 -21.94 3.59
N ASP A 16 -1.64 -22.63 4.73
CA ASP A 16 -1.85 -24.06 4.76
C ASP A 16 -3.16 -24.46 4.07
N GLY A 17 -3.09 -25.47 3.20
CA GLY A 17 -4.24 -26.01 2.48
C GLY A 17 -4.65 -25.24 1.22
N VAL A 18 -3.96 -24.15 0.88
CA VAL A 18 -4.13 -23.41 -0.37
C VAL A 18 -2.92 -23.69 -1.27
N PRO A 19 -3.11 -24.10 -2.55
CA PRO A 19 -2.00 -24.14 -3.50
C PRO A 19 -1.56 -22.70 -3.78
N SER A 20 -0.63 -22.19 -2.98
CA SER A 20 0.01 -20.91 -3.23
C SER A 20 0.81 -21.02 -4.54
N GLY A 21 0.64 -20.04 -5.45
CA GLY A 21 1.18 -20.05 -6.81
C GLY A 21 2.71 -19.99 -6.95
N GLY A 22 3.46 -20.35 -5.90
CA GLY A 22 4.90 -20.57 -5.96
C GLY A 22 5.21 -22.06 -6.05
N ALA A 23 5.97 -22.46 -7.08
CA ALA A 23 6.53 -23.79 -7.35
C ALA A 23 6.02 -24.93 -6.45
N ALA A 24 5.17 -25.79 -7.03
CA ALA A 24 4.61 -26.97 -6.38
C ALA A 24 5.67 -27.77 -5.60
N PRO A 25 5.45 -28.08 -4.30
CA PRO A 25 6.30 -29.00 -3.59
C PRO A 25 6.16 -30.39 -4.22
N ALA A 26 7.29 -31.08 -4.37
CA ALA A 26 7.36 -32.45 -4.85
C ALA A 26 6.42 -33.38 -4.05
N PRO A 27 5.83 -34.42 -4.68
CA PRO A 27 4.80 -35.22 -4.05
C PRO A 27 5.40 -36.07 -2.92
N GLY A 28 5.18 -35.66 -1.68
CA GLY A 28 5.73 -36.32 -0.50
C GLY A 28 5.21 -35.74 0.81
N GLY A 29 3.92 -35.94 1.09
CA GLY A 29 3.31 -36.06 2.42
C GLY A 29 3.73 -35.12 3.56
N GLY A 30 2.82 -34.20 3.91
CA GLY A 30 2.57 -33.77 5.30
C GLY A 30 3.38 -32.57 5.81
N SER A 31 2.64 -31.56 6.27
CA SER A 31 3.09 -30.28 6.83
C SER A 31 3.70 -29.32 5.79
N GLY A 32 3.04 -28.18 5.56
CA GLY A 32 3.50 -27.13 4.65
C GLY A 32 4.93 -26.74 4.94
N SER A 33 5.85 -27.18 4.08
CA SER A 33 7.25 -26.83 4.19
C SER A 33 7.44 -25.42 3.64
N VAL A 34 7.66 -24.47 4.55
CA VAL A 34 8.20 -23.14 4.24
C VAL A 34 9.46 -23.35 3.38
N PRO A 35 9.55 -22.78 2.17
CA PRO A 35 10.74 -22.92 1.35
C PRO A 35 11.92 -22.33 2.10
N THR A 36 12.94 -23.17 2.33
CA THR A 36 14.16 -22.82 3.05
C THR A 36 14.94 -21.77 2.25
N GLY A 37 14.67 -20.48 2.49
CA GLY A 37 15.36 -19.37 1.82
C GLY A 37 14.59 -18.04 1.74
N GLY A 38 13.29 -18.02 1.99
CA GLY A 38 12.50 -16.77 2.04
C GLY A 38 12.16 -16.37 3.47
N GLN A 39 12.33 -15.09 3.84
CA GLN A 39 11.66 -14.56 5.03
C GLN A 39 10.15 -14.53 4.77
N GLY A 40 9.36 -14.95 5.76
CA GLY A 40 7.91 -14.92 5.61
C GLY A 40 7.17 -15.65 6.72
N PHE A 41 5.85 -15.66 6.59
CA PHE A 41 4.95 -16.18 7.61
C PHE A 41 4.16 -17.36 7.04
N SER A 42 4.20 -18.49 7.76
CA SER A 42 3.29 -19.61 7.52
C SER A 42 2.06 -19.40 8.40
N LEU A 43 0.88 -19.36 7.79
CA LEU A 43 -0.39 -19.09 8.47
C LEU A 43 -1.38 -20.20 8.18
N SER A 44 -2.23 -20.52 9.16
CA SER A 44 -3.44 -21.30 8.88
C SER A 44 -4.40 -20.49 8.00
N THR A 45 -5.30 -21.15 7.27
CA THR A 45 -6.30 -20.47 6.44
C THR A 45 -7.17 -19.52 7.29
N GLU A 46 -7.59 -19.94 8.48
CA GLU A 46 -8.39 -19.12 9.40
C GLU A 46 -7.60 -17.91 9.91
N GLU A 47 -6.33 -18.07 10.20
CA GLU A 47 -5.46 -16.99 10.65
C GLU A 47 -5.19 -15.98 9.54
N ALA A 48 -4.89 -16.45 8.33
CA ALA A 48 -4.71 -15.60 7.16
C ALA A 48 -5.99 -14.79 6.85
N ARG A 49 -7.17 -15.40 6.97
CA ARG A 49 -8.46 -14.68 6.80
C ARG A 49 -8.69 -13.63 7.88
N ARG A 50 -8.42 -13.94 9.15
CA ARG A 50 -8.52 -12.98 10.26
C ARG A 50 -7.55 -11.82 10.08
N MET A 51 -6.31 -12.12 9.68
CA MET A 51 -5.29 -11.12 9.42
C MET A 51 -5.67 -10.22 8.24
N LEU A 52 -6.17 -10.81 7.14
CA LEU A 52 -6.64 -10.07 5.98
C LEU A 52 -7.78 -9.10 6.35
N ASP A 53 -8.77 -9.55 7.11
CA ASP A 53 -9.86 -8.69 7.57
C ASP A 53 -9.35 -7.54 8.45
N SER A 54 -8.42 -7.83 9.38
CA SER A 54 -7.79 -6.81 10.20
C SER A 54 -7.04 -5.77 9.36
N PHE A 55 -6.21 -6.21 8.41
CA PHE A 55 -5.43 -5.31 7.56
C PHE A 55 -6.31 -4.48 6.62
N LYS A 56 -7.41 -5.05 6.10
CA LYS A 56 -8.40 -4.29 5.33
C LYS A 56 -9.06 -3.19 6.15
N ARG A 57 -9.40 -3.46 7.41
CA ARG A 57 -9.96 -2.42 8.31
C ARG A 57 -8.96 -1.30 8.54
N ILE A 58 -7.72 -1.65 8.91
CA ILE A 58 -6.66 -0.66 9.12
C ILE A 58 -6.40 0.15 7.84
N TYR A 59 -6.31 -0.50 6.68
CA TYR A 59 -6.17 0.18 5.39
C TYR A 59 -7.30 1.18 5.13
N ASN A 60 -8.55 0.78 5.34
CA ASN A 60 -9.70 1.66 5.14
C ASN A 60 -9.69 2.85 6.12
N ASP A 61 -9.33 2.60 7.39
CA ASP A 61 -9.20 3.66 8.39
C ASP A 61 -8.10 4.66 8.00
N LEU A 62 -6.96 4.17 7.51
CA LEU A 62 -5.86 4.99 7.02
C LEU A 62 -6.27 5.83 5.80
N VAL A 63 -7.01 5.26 4.85
CA VAL A 63 -7.55 6.00 3.69
C VAL A 63 -8.52 7.10 4.16
N GLY A 64 -9.34 6.82 5.16
CA GLY A 64 -10.19 7.83 5.80
C GLY A 64 -9.37 8.96 6.42
N MET A 65 -8.37 8.63 7.23
CA MET A 65 -7.48 9.62 7.86
C MET A 65 -6.66 10.41 6.84
N GLU A 66 -6.25 9.80 5.73
CA GLU A 66 -5.53 10.52 4.67
C GLU A 66 -6.40 11.59 4.03
N ALA A 67 -7.69 11.30 3.80
CA ALA A 67 -8.63 12.28 3.27
C ALA A 67 -8.83 13.48 4.22
N GLU A 68 -8.91 13.24 5.53
CA GLU A 68 -8.99 14.29 6.55
C GLU A 68 -7.68 15.08 6.65
N SER A 69 -6.54 14.39 6.65
CA SER A 69 -5.23 15.03 6.73
C SER A 69 -4.95 15.94 5.54
N ARG A 70 -5.45 15.61 4.35
CA ARG A 70 -5.37 16.47 3.17
C ARG A 70 -6.06 17.81 3.41
N GLN A 71 -7.23 17.81 4.07
CA GLN A 71 -7.95 19.03 4.41
C GLN A 71 -7.17 19.88 5.42
N LEU A 72 -6.43 19.25 6.34
CA LEU A 72 -5.57 19.97 7.28
C LEU A 72 -4.42 20.71 6.57
N LEU A 73 -3.95 20.23 5.41
CA LEU A 73 -2.95 20.93 4.60
C LEU A 73 -3.51 22.20 3.94
N GLU A 74 -4.82 22.32 3.82
CA GLU A 74 -5.50 23.49 3.25
C GLU A 74 -5.89 24.52 4.32
N MET A 75 -5.65 24.22 5.60
CA MET A 75 -5.96 25.11 6.71
C MET A 75 -5.22 26.43 6.57
N ARG A 76 -5.93 27.56 6.76
CA ARG A 76 -5.34 28.91 6.78
C ARG A 76 -5.23 29.41 8.21
N ALA A 77 -4.37 30.40 8.44
CA ALA A 77 -4.32 31.10 9.73
C ALA A 77 -5.71 31.66 10.08
N ALA A 78 -6.10 31.51 11.35
CA ALA A 78 -7.41 31.95 11.84
C ALA A 78 -7.54 33.48 11.89
N ALA A 79 -6.43 34.19 12.09
CA ALA A 79 -6.32 35.63 12.09
C ALA A 79 -4.89 36.07 11.68
N GLU A 80 -4.72 37.37 11.44
CA GLU A 80 -3.43 37.97 11.06
C GLU A 80 -2.52 38.31 12.26
N ASP A 81 -2.92 37.91 13.47
CA ASP A 81 -2.09 38.11 14.65
C ASP A 81 -0.86 37.16 14.64
N PRO A 82 0.24 37.53 15.32
CA PRO A 82 1.47 36.75 15.30
C PRO A 82 1.31 35.29 15.78
N ALA A 83 0.42 35.01 16.74
CA ALA A 83 0.24 33.67 17.25
C ALA A 83 -0.48 32.78 16.24
N SER A 84 -1.54 33.28 15.59
CA SER A 84 -2.26 32.57 14.53
C SER A 84 -1.37 32.25 13.34
N LEU A 85 -0.53 33.20 12.91
CA LEU A 85 0.42 32.98 11.81
C LEU A 85 1.48 31.94 12.17
N HIS A 86 2.04 32.00 13.39
CA HIS A 86 3.03 31.04 13.85
C HIS A 86 2.47 29.62 13.98
N PHE A 87 1.25 29.48 14.49
CA PHE A 87 0.57 28.19 14.52
C PHE A 87 0.37 27.63 13.11
N HIS A 88 -0.13 28.44 12.17
CA HIS A 88 -0.30 28.02 10.79
C HIS A 88 1.02 27.58 10.13
N GLU A 89 2.10 28.35 10.34
CA GLU A 89 3.43 28.01 9.80
C GLU A 89 3.99 26.71 10.37
N SER A 90 3.81 26.45 11.67
CA SER A 90 4.25 25.20 12.31
C SER A 90 3.37 24.00 11.97
N ALA A 91 2.06 24.19 11.85
CA ALA A 91 1.10 23.12 11.60
C ALA A 91 1.07 22.71 10.13
N VAL A 92 0.87 23.65 9.22
CA VAL A 92 0.73 23.39 7.78
C VAL A 92 2.08 23.52 7.08
N GLY A 93 2.79 24.60 7.38
CA GLY A 93 4.00 25.01 6.67
C GLY A 93 3.82 26.35 6.01
N GLY A 94 4.83 27.22 6.15
CA GLY A 94 5.00 28.42 5.33
C GLY A 94 5.88 28.11 4.13
N ILE A 95 7.15 28.52 4.20
CA ILE A 95 8.18 28.20 3.19
C ILE A 95 8.66 26.73 3.29
N GLY A 96 8.38 26.06 4.42
CA GLY A 96 8.76 24.68 4.70
C GLY A 96 7.56 23.74 4.92
N ARG A 97 7.84 22.48 5.30
CA ARG A 97 6.83 21.46 5.62
C ARG A 97 6.49 21.50 7.11
N GLY A 98 5.22 21.73 7.45
CA GLY A 98 4.72 21.70 8.83
C GLY A 98 4.38 20.28 9.32
N ALA A 99 3.93 20.19 10.57
CA ALA A 99 3.58 18.92 11.21
C ALA A 99 2.51 18.11 10.44
N PHE A 100 1.47 18.77 9.93
CA PHE A 100 0.41 18.12 9.15
C PHE A 100 0.92 17.58 7.83
N PHE A 101 1.86 18.27 7.18
CA PHE A 101 2.49 17.77 5.96
C PHE A 101 3.24 16.45 6.23
N HIS A 102 4.03 16.40 7.31
CA HIS A 102 4.73 15.18 7.70
C HIS A 102 3.77 14.04 8.08
N GLY A 103 2.68 14.35 8.81
CA GLY A 103 1.64 13.38 9.13
C GLY A 103 0.97 12.81 7.87
N HIS A 104 0.65 13.67 6.90
CA HIS A 104 0.07 13.26 5.63
C HIS A 104 1.00 12.34 4.82
N GLU A 105 2.29 12.70 4.69
CA GLU A 105 3.27 11.83 4.01
C GLU A 105 3.46 10.50 4.73
N HIS A 106 3.34 10.48 6.07
CA HIS A 106 3.40 9.23 6.83
C HIS A 106 2.19 8.34 6.53
N LEU A 107 0.98 8.89 6.54
CA LEU A 107 -0.24 8.16 6.18
C LEU A 107 -0.16 7.57 4.77
N GLN A 108 0.40 8.30 3.79
CA GLN A 108 0.58 7.76 2.43
C GLN A 108 1.48 6.53 2.40
N LYS A 109 2.55 6.51 3.20
CA LYS A 109 3.45 5.36 3.33
C LYS A 109 2.75 4.18 4.00
N GLU A 110 1.97 4.43 5.04
CA GLU A 110 1.19 3.39 5.71
C GLU A 110 0.06 2.83 4.82
N ILE A 111 -0.61 3.66 4.03
CA ILE A 111 -1.60 3.19 3.05
C ILE A 111 -0.92 2.26 2.04
N THR A 112 0.24 2.66 1.52
CA THR A 112 1.01 1.83 0.60
C THR A 112 1.43 0.51 1.26
N PHE A 113 1.83 0.55 2.53
CA PHE A 113 2.15 -0.64 3.33
C PHE A 113 1.00 -1.64 3.36
N PHE A 114 -0.15 -1.18 3.87
CA PHE A 114 -1.26 -2.07 4.14
C PHE A 114 -1.92 -2.53 2.84
N ALA A 115 -1.88 -1.72 1.78
CA ALA A 115 -2.27 -2.17 0.45
C ALA A 115 -1.43 -3.36 -0.03
N GLU A 116 -0.10 -3.29 0.12
CA GLU A 116 0.79 -4.40 -0.24
C GLU A 116 0.55 -5.64 0.62
N LEU A 117 0.35 -5.48 1.93
CA LEU A 117 0.03 -6.61 2.82
C LEU A 117 -1.29 -7.29 2.47
N VAL A 118 -2.33 -6.50 2.20
CA VAL A 118 -3.65 -7.00 1.77
C VAL A 118 -3.51 -7.78 0.47
N ALA A 119 -2.85 -7.22 -0.54
CA ALA A 119 -2.67 -7.87 -1.83
C ALA A 119 -1.93 -9.21 -1.71
N ARG A 120 -0.85 -9.26 -0.92
CA ARG A 120 -0.08 -10.49 -0.70
C ARG A 120 -0.88 -11.57 0.04
N LEU A 121 -1.67 -11.19 1.04
CA LEU A 121 -2.54 -12.14 1.75
C LEU A 121 -3.69 -12.63 0.87
N GLU A 122 -4.29 -11.77 0.05
CA GLU A 122 -5.31 -12.17 -0.93
C GLU A 122 -4.74 -13.17 -1.94
N LYS A 123 -3.53 -12.92 -2.44
CA LYS A 123 -2.80 -13.85 -3.29
C LYS A 123 -2.51 -15.18 -2.59
N ALA A 124 -2.00 -15.15 -1.36
CA ALA A 124 -1.68 -16.36 -0.60
C ALA A 124 -2.93 -17.20 -0.25
N LEU A 125 -4.09 -16.55 -0.08
CA LEU A 125 -5.39 -17.19 0.09
C LEU A 125 -6.02 -17.65 -1.24
N GLY A 126 -5.39 -17.37 -2.39
CA GLY A 126 -5.91 -17.71 -3.71
C GLY A 126 -7.15 -16.90 -4.12
N LEU A 127 -7.36 -15.72 -3.53
CA LEU A 127 -8.48 -14.81 -3.85
C LEU A 127 -8.22 -13.97 -5.10
N ILE A 128 -6.95 -13.77 -5.45
CA ILE A 128 -6.51 -13.06 -6.66
C ILE A 128 -5.66 -14.04 -7.47
N ALA A 129 -5.97 -14.17 -8.76
CA ALA A 129 -5.16 -14.95 -9.69
C ALA A 129 -3.96 -14.12 -10.18
N ASP A 130 -2.83 -14.78 -10.45
CA ASP A 130 -1.62 -14.12 -10.97
C ASP A 130 -1.88 -13.30 -12.25
N SER A 131 -2.86 -13.69 -13.08
CA SER A 131 -3.23 -12.96 -14.30
C SER A 131 -3.85 -11.58 -14.06
N ASP A 132 -4.52 -11.38 -12.92
CA ASP A 132 -5.19 -10.11 -12.60
C ASP A 132 -4.20 -9.04 -12.14
N GLU A 133 -3.05 -9.46 -11.57
CA GLU A 133 -1.95 -8.58 -11.17
C GLU A 133 -1.24 -8.00 -12.41
N ASP A 134 -0.93 -8.85 -13.40
CA ASP A 134 -0.33 -8.44 -14.67
C ASP A 134 -1.24 -7.45 -15.43
N ALA A 135 -2.55 -7.69 -15.41
CA ALA A 135 -3.53 -6.79 -16.01
C ALA A 135 -3.58 -5.42 -15.29
N LYS A 136 -3.57 -5.39 -13.96
CA LYS A 136 -3.50 -4.12 -13.19
C LYS A 136 -2.20 -3.35 -13.47
N GLN A 137 -1.07 -4.04 -13.55
CA GLN A 137 0.23 -3.43 -13.85
C GLN A 137 0.26 -2.84 -15.27
N GLN A 138 -0.28 -3.57 -16.25
CA GLN A 138 -0.38 -3.08 -17.63
C GLN A 138 -1.38 -1.92 -17.77
N ILE A 139 -2.51 -1.94 -17.06
CA ILE A 139 -3.48 -0.83 -17.07
C ILE A 139 -2.90 0.40 -16.37
N GLY A 140 -2.17 0.25 -15.25
CA GLY A 140 -1.50 1.37 -14.59
C GLY A 140 -0.42 2.01 -15.46
N ALA A 141 0.34 1.20 -16.20
CA ALA A 141 1.35 1.68 -17.15
C ALA A 141 0.73 2.32 -18.40
N ALA A 142 -0.35 1.74 -18.93
CA ALA A 142 -1.07 2.27 -20.09
C ALA A 142 -1.85 3.55 -19.75
N GLY A 143 -2.50 3.61 -18.58
CA GLY A 143 -3.23 4.80 -18.11
C GLY A 143 -2.31 6.00 -17.85
N GLY A 144 -1.05 5.75 -17.51
CA GLY A 144 -0.03 6.80 -17.36
C GLY A 144 0.57 7.30 -18.68
N SER A 145 0.55 6.49 -19.75
CA SER A 145 1.09 6.89 -21.06
C SER A 145 0.09 7.69 -21.90
N VAL A 146 -1.22 7.40 -21.81
CA VAL A 146 -2.22 8.13 -22.62
C VAL A 146 -2.42 9.58 -22.15
N ALA A 147 -2.11 9.90 -20.89
CA ALA A 147 -2.24 11.27 -20.36
C ALA A 147 -1.10 12.22 -20.78
N ARG A 148 0.02 11.70 -21.31
CA ARG A 148 1.20 12.51 -21.65
C ARG A 148 1.35 12.81 -23.14
N GLU A 149 0.66 12.08 -24.01
CA GLU A 149 0.87 12.17 -25.47
C GLU A 149 0.01 13.21 -26.19
N ASN A 150 -0.89 13.94 -25.50
CA ASN A 150 -1.75 14.95 -26.14
C ASN A 150 -1.50 16.39 -25.66
N ARG A 151 -0.22 16.78 -25.53
CA ARG A 151 0.18 18.18 -25.34
C ARG A 151 1.41 18.51 -26.18
N GLY A 152 1.21 18.64 -27.47
CA GLY A 152 2.26 19.15 -28.35
C GLY A 152 1.97 18.89 -29.81
N PHE A 153 0.92 19.51 -30.37
CA PHE A 153 0.85 19.89 -31.78
C PHE A 153 -0.35 20.82 -31.95
N LEU A 154 -0.08 22.12 -31.99
CA LEU A 154 -0.83 23.10 -32.77
C LEU A 154 0.09 24.31 -32.92
N GLU A 155 0.41 24.55 -34.19
CA GLU A 155 1.20 25.65 -34.76
C GLU A 155 0.67 27.04 -34.38
#